data_AF-A0A7Y0GBB0-F1
#
_entry.id   AF-A0A7Y0GBB0-F1
#
_cell.length_a   1.000
_cell.length_b   1.000
_cell.length_c   1.000
_cell.angle_alpha   90.00
_cell.angle_beta   90.00
_cell.angle_gamma   90.00
#
_symmetry.space_group_name_H-M   'P 1'
#
loop_
_entity.id
_entity.type
_entity.pdbx_description
1 polymer ?
#
loop_
_entity_poly.entity_id
_entity_poly.type
_entity_poly.pdbx_seq_one_letter_code
_entity_poly.pdbx_strand_id
1 'polypeptide(L)'
;MGARRRRAGGERETSGTGGRHRNPDRRQFDAQGLRPDRCGGRRAGAAHRRCGGAEDAGGRREDRRADRIAQRDGRKLLSQAAGRARHHAAAAGDGQRRGNRPHHLRGADAGPRHAQRRTHLPHDPDQHGAGRRARRGAGLHRARHGDRRRCQRAADLRRHAHPCRGRSGVDPGRVSQRAPYASDPARSRGREYGLEPETARGPRSAFQRDRDRIVHSIAFRRLRHKTQVFIAPDGDHYRVRLTHSLEVAQIGRVIARTLGLDEDLTEALCLAHDIGHPPFGHAGEDALEEALVGAGGFDHNANCLRVLMRLESPYCGHEGLNLSWETLEGIAKHNGPIHEPTWALAELDAAFPLNLASHASLEAQVAAISDDIAYDNHDIDDGLRAGFLTIDDLMELPSVEAQWRTIEQRFPGAPRERMQRELVRGQIGRMVNDVIAETQVRIAASGVQSVEDVRAAGQTLCRFSPSMREEERTLKKFMYDRLYYHPEQIAAAERARHVVSRLFEAYRADPAAMSEDWAARLPESEPARSRHIADFISGMTDRYAADCYARLFGEVPEGLRNV
;
A
#
# COMPACT_ATOMS: atom_id res chain seq x y z
N MET A 1 -66.55 29.52 25.60
CA MET A 1 -66.61 29.73 24.14
C MET A 1 -65.49 28.90 23.51
N GLY A 2 -65.61 28.24 22.35
CA GLY A 2 -66.83 27.93 21.59
C GLY A 2 -66.59 27.56 20.10
N ALA A 3 -66.69 26.27 19.75
CA ALA A 3 -67.01 25.73 18.40
C ALA A 3 -65.99 25.93 17.24
N ARG A 4 -65.97 25.17 16.12
CA ARG A 4 -66.49 23.81 15.73
C ARG A 4 -65.87 23.36 14.38
N ARG A 5 -65.71 22.04 14.17
CA ARG A 5 -65.86 21.23 12.91
C ARG A 5 -65.08 21.64 11.62
N ARG A 6 -64.28 20.77 10.98
CA ARG A 6 -64.63 19.59 10.12
C ARG A 6 -65.55 19.87 8.90
N ARG A 7 -65.04 19.70 7.67
CA ARG A 7 -65.57 18.78 6.61
C ARG A 7 -64.68 18.71 5.36
N ALA A 8 -65.06 17.88 4.38
CA ALA A 8 -64.35 17.58 3.13
C ALA A 8 -65.36 17.38 1.95
N GLY A 9 -64.85 17.29 0.71
CA GLY A 9 -65.59 17.15 -0.56
C GLY A 9 -65.47 18.39 -1.46
N GLY A 10 -65.61 18.33 -2.78
CA GLY A 10 -65.76 17.14 -3.66
C GLY A 10 -66.59 17.41 -4.92
N GLU A 11 -66.06 17.00 -6.09
CA GLU A 11 -66.77 16.70 -7.37
C GLU A 11 -67.40 17.84 -8.25
N ARG A 12 -67.03 17.82 -9.55
CA ARG A 12 -67.88 18.02 -10.77
C ARG A 12 -68.50 19.41 -11.04
N GLU A 13 -69.01 19.81 -12.22
CA GLU A 13 -68.96 19.46 -13.67
C GLU A 13 -69.58 20.69 -14.44
N THR A 14 -69.78 20.83 -15.77
CA THR A 14 -69.60 20.05 -17.03
C THR A 14 -69.43 21.05 -18.21
N SER A 15 -68.84 20.66 -19.35
CA SER A 15 -69.21 21.11 -20.73
C SER A 15 -68.19 20.70 -21.82
N GLY A 16 -68.62 20.66 -23.10
CA GLY A 16 -67.70 20.47 -24.24
C GLY A 16 -68.37 20.39 -25.63
N THR A 17 -67.58 20.74 -26.66
CA THR A 17 -67.82 20.59 -28.11
C THR A 17 -66.45 20.59 -28.81
N GLY A 18 -66.17 19.87 -29.89
CA GLY A 18 -66.86 18.78 -30.58
C GLY A 18 -66.11 18.42 -31.88
N GLY A 19 -66.01 17.13 -32.27
CA GLY A 19 -65.28 16.75 -33.49
C GLY A 19 -65.21 15.24 -33.77
N ARG A 20 -65.17 14.86 -35.06
CA ARG A 20 -64.98 13.49 -35.59
C ARG A 20 -63.62 13.45 -36.34
N HIS A 21 -62.99 12.33 -36.74
CA HIS A 21 -63.40 10.93 -36.92
C HIS A 21 -62.15 10.00 -37.08
N ARG A 22 -62.29 8.70 -36.76
CA ARG A 22 -61.60 7.51 -37.35
C ARG A 22 -60.05 7.32 -37.27
N ASN A 23 -59.67 6.20 -36.63
CA ASN A 23 -58.48 5.35 -36.88
C ASN A 23 -58.73 4.48 -38.17
N PRO A 24 -57.86 3.55 -38.70
CA PRO A 24 -56.69 2.90 -38.07
C PRO A 24 -55.43 2.59 -38.95
N ASP A 25 -54.43 1.97 -38.31
CA ASP A 25 -53.45 0.96 -38.79
C ASP A 25 -52.84 0.97 -40.20
N ARG A 26 -51.49 0.78 -40.27
CA ARG A 26 -50.88 -0.44 -40.86
C ARG A 26 -49.37 -0.60 -40.60
N ARG A 27 -48.84 -1.80 -40.92
CA ARG A 27 -47.42 -2.22 -40.82
C ARG A 27 -46.86 -2.66 -42.20
N GLN A 28 -45.52 -2.77 -42.24
CA GLN A 28 -44.72 -3.84 -42.92
C GLN A 28 -44.46 -3.83 -44.45
N PHE A 29 -43.20 -4.23 -44.78
CA PHE A 29 -42.66 -4.74 -46.07
C PHE A 29 -42.68 -3.78 -47.28
N ASP A 30 -41.82 -3.86 -48.32
CA ASP A 30 -40.68 -4.75 -48.73
C ASP A 30 -39.47 -3.86 -49.17
N ALA A 31 -38.20 -4.24 -49.29
CA ALA A 31 -37.49 -5.45 -49.77
C ALA A 31 -37.40 -5.63 -51.30
N GLN A 32 -36.32 -5.11 -51.92
CA GLN A 32 -35.84 -5.53 -53.25
C GLN A 32 -34.41 -5.03 -53.55
N GLY A 33 -33.67 -5.73 -54.41
CA GLY A 33 -32.34 -5.33 -54.86
C GLY A 33 -31.86 -6.13 -56.08
N LEU A 34 -31.11 -5.48 -56.98
CA LEU A 34 -30.60 -6.08 -58.22
C LEU A 34 -29.16 -5.64 -58.54
N ARG A 35 -28.39 -6.59 -59.08
CA ARG A 35 -27.13 -6.46 -59.86
C ARG A 35 -27.48 -6.82 -61.34
N PRO A 36 -26.59 -6.79 -62.37
CA PRO A 36 -25.11 -6.84 -62.33
C PRO A 36 -24.33 -6.02 -63.41
N ASP A 37 -23.00 -6.19 -63.44
CA ASP A 37 -22.07 -6.25 -64.60
C ASP A 37 -21.98 -5.09 -65.65
N ARG A 38 -20.88 -4.81 -66.38
CA ARG A 38 -19.44 -5.25 -66.34
C ARG A 38 -18.53 -4.31 -67.17
N CYS A 39 -17.21 -4.38 -66.92
CA CYS A 39 -16.07 -4.08 -67.83
C CYS A 39 -15.81 -2.64 -68.36
N GLY A 40 -14.58 -2.14 -68.20
CA GLY A 40 -14.09 -0.94 -68.93
C GLY A 40 -12.69 -0.37 -68.58
N GLY A 41 -11.64 -0.78 -69.29
CA GLY A 41 -10.54 0.12 -69.72
C GLY A 41 -9.45 0.65 -68.73
N ARG A 42 -8.44 -0.18 -68.43
CA ARG A 42 -7.00 0.13 -68.15
C ARG A 42 -6.52 1.61 -68.02
N ARG A 43 -5.74 1.90 -66.96
CA ARG A 43 -4.27 2.21 -67.02
C ARG A 43 -3.60 2.22 -65.62
N ALA A 44 -2.27 2.24 -65.59
CA ALA A 44 -1.44 1.84 -64.43
C ALA A 44 -1.08 2.96 -63.44
N GLY A 45 -0.73 2.59 -62.20
CA GLY A 45 -0.09 3.46 -61.21
C GLY A 45 0.12 2.79 -59.83
N ALA A 46 1.38 2.75 -59.38
CA ALA A 46 1.91 2.46 -58.03
C ALA A 46 1.08 1.61 -57.02
N ALA A 47 1.68 0.52 -56.51
CA ALA A 47 1.13 -0.28 -55.42
C ALA A 47 1.90 -0.08 -54.10
N HIS A 48 1.17 0.19 -53.00
CA HIS A 48 1.63 -0.08 -51.63
C HIS A 48 0.44 -0.59 -50.80
N ARG A 49 0.62 -1.72 -50.12
CA ARG A 49 -0.44 -2.39 -49.35
C ARG A 49 -0.39 -1.93 -47.90
N ARG A 50 -1.53 -1.55 -47.32
CA ARG A 50 -1.68 -1.50 -45.85
C ARG A 50 -2.05 -2.88 -45.33
N CYS A 51 -1.09 -3.53 -44.67
CA CYS A 51 -1.28 -4.70 -43.83
C CYS A 51 -0.45 -4.49 -42.55
N GLY A 52 -0.95 -4.94 -41.39
CA GLY A 52 -0.35 -4.67 -40.07
C GLY A 52 -1.25 -3.78 -39.21
N GLY A 53 -2.00 -4.39 -38.30
CA GLY A 53 -3.00 -3.69 -37.47
C GLY A 53 -4.05 -4.62 -36.85
N ALA A 54 -3.64 -5.78 -36.32
CA ALA A 54 -4.55 -6.75 -35.69
C ALA A 54 -3.91 -7.58 -34.56
N GLU A 55 -2.63 -7.93 -34.67
CA GLU A 55 -2.01 -8.95 -33.80
C GLU A 55 -1.61 -8.42 -32.41
N ASP A 56 -1.20 -7.16 -32.30
CA ASP A 56 -0.74 -6.51 -31.05
C ASP A 56 -1.90 -6.06 -30.12
N ALA A 57 -3.07 -6.70 -30.25
CA ALA A 57 -4.22 -6.51 -29.36
C ALA A 57 -4.52 -7.76 -28.48
N GLY A 58 -4.05 -8.94 -28.90
CA GLY A 58 -4.24 -10.20 -28.17
C GLY A 58 -3.36 -10.29 -26.92
N GLY A 59 -2.05 -10.40 -27.11
CA GLY A 59 -1.09 -10.64 -26.03
C GLY A 59 -1.17 -9.64 -24.85
N ARG A 60 -1.50 -8.37 -25.12
CA ARG A 60 -1.69 -7.35 -24.06
C ARG A 60 -2.91 -7.58 -23.16
N ARG A 61 -3.88 -8.39 -23.57
CA ARG A 61 -4.95 -8.92 -22.70
C ARG A 61 -4.56 -10.24 -22.05
N GLU A 62 -3.59 -10.98 -22.59
CA GLU A 62 -3.17 -12.27 -22.05
C GLU A 62 -2.15 -12.12 -20.93
N ASP A 63 -1.09 -11.30 -21.05
CA ASP A 63 -0.11 -11.12 -19.95
C ASP A 63 -0.73 -10.50 -18.69
N ARG A 64 -1.47 -9.39 -18.81
CA ARG A 64 -2.14 -8.76 -17.65
C ARG A 64 -3.23 -9.64 -17.03
N ARG A 65 -3.73 -10.62 -17.80
CA ARG A 65 -4.62 -11.66 -17.30
C ARG A 65 -3.82 -12.83 -16.73
N ALA A 66 -2.62 -13.13 -17.22
CA ALA A 66 -1.70 -14.14 -16.72
C ALA A 66 -1.18 -13.76 -15.33
N ASP A 67 -0.87 -12.49 -15.05
CA ASP A 67 -0.44 -12.08 -13.71
C ASP A 67 -1.62 -12.14 -12.70
N ARG A 68 -2.80 -11.65 -13.10
CA ARG A 68 -4.03 -11.83 -12.29
C ARG A 68 -4.46 -13.29 -12.18
N ILE A 69 -4.12 -14.15 -13.14
CA ILE A 69 -4.31 -15.61 -13.07
C ILE A 69 -3.24 -16.25 -12.19
N ALA A 70 -1.99 -15.80 -12.18
CA ALA A 70 -0.95 -16.31 -11.30
C ALA A 70 -1.28 -16.00 -9.84
N GLN A 71 -1.70 -14.77 -9.54
CA GLN A 71 -2.20 -14.37 -8.22
C GLN A 71 -3.47 -15.15 -7.84
N ARG A 72 -4.46 -15.25 -8.75
CA ARG A 72 -5.73 -15.94 -8.48
C ARG A 72 -5.60 -17.47 -8.40
N ASP A 73 -4.72 -18.07 -9.19
CA ASP A 73 -4.50 -19.51 -9.20
C ASP A 73 -3.49 -19.91 -8.11
N GLY A 74 -2.60 -19.01 -7.67
CA GLY A 74 -1.94 -19.09 -6.38
C GLY A 74 -2.95 -19.14 -5.22
N ARG A 75 -3.91 -18.18 -5.16
CA ARG A 75 -5.03 -18.23 -4.21
C ARG A 75 -5.88 -19.52 -4.32
N LYS A 76 -6.13 -20.05 -5.53
CA LYS A 76 -6.79 -21.36 -5.71
C LYS A 76 -5.92 -22.54 -5.26
N LEU A 77 -4.62 -22.52 -5.50
CA LEU A 77 -3.71 -23.61 -5.12
C LEU A 77 -3.57 -23.68 -3.60
N LEU A 78 -3.48 -22.53 -2.91
CA LEU A 78 -3.60 -22.43 -1.46
C LEU A 78 -4.95 -23.01 -0.97
N SER A 79 -6.06 -22.59 -1.58
CA SER A 79 -7.41 -23.12 -1.27
C SER A 79 -7.52 -24.65 -1.48
N GLN A 80 -6.97 -25.18 -2.56
CA GLN A 80 -7.01 -26.61 -2.90
C GLN A 80 -6.04 -27.44 -2.06
N ALA A 81 -4.87 -26.90 -1.68
CA ALA A 81 -3.95 -27.52 -0.75
C ALA A 81 -4.59 -27.65 0.64
N ALA A 82 -5.17 -26.55 1.15
CA ALA A 82 -5.94 -26.56 2.40
C ALA A 82 -7.14 -27.54 2.33
N GLY A 83 -7.83 -27.63 1.18
CA GLY A 83 -8.89 -28.63 0.96
C GLY A 83 -8.39 -30.08 1.03
N ARG A 84 -7.25 -30.40 0.38
CA ARG A 84 -6.64 -31.73 0.42
C ARG A 84 -6.12 -32.11 1.81
N ALA A 85 -5.54 -31.15 2.55
CA ALA A 85 -5.12 -31.33 3.93
C ALA A 85 -6.30 -31.72 4.85
N ARG A 86 -7.45 -31.04 4.72
CA ARG A 86 -8.68 -31.37 5.47
C ARG A 86 -9.19 -32.79 5.17
N HIS A 87 -9.12 -33.24 3.91
CA HIS A 87 -9.52 -34.61 3.56
C HIS A 87 -8.56 -35.67 4.13
N HIS A 88 -7.25 -35.43 4.16
CA HIS A 88 -6.31 -36.35 4.81
C HIS A 88 -6.46 -36.39 6.33
N ALA A 89 -6.72 -35.24 6.98
CA ALA A 89 -7.01 -35.19 8.42
C ALA A 89 -8.28 -35.97 8.78
N ALA A 90 -9.35 -35.84 7.98
CA ALA A 90 -10.59 -36.60 8.19
C ALA A 90 -10.40 -38.12 7.98
N ALA A 91 -9.53 -38.53 7.05
CA ALA A 91 -9.28 -39.95 6.77
C ALA A 91 -8.40 -40.66 7.82
N ALA A 92 -7.69 -39.91 8.69
CA ALA A 92 -6.87 -40.44 9.78
C ALA A 92 -7.61 -40.53 11.13
N GLY A 93 -8.90 -40.17 11.18
CA GLY A 93 -9.65 -39.92 12.41
C GLY A 93 -10.35 -41.12 13.06
N ASP A 94 -10.25 -42.34 12.51
CA ASP A 94 -10.96 -43.52 13.03
C ASP A 94 -10.03 -44.74 13.16
N GLY A 95 -9.60 -45.03 14.40
CA GLY A 95 -8.65 -46.10 14.70
C GLY A 95 -8.29 -46.22 16.19
N GLN A 96 -8.62 -47.37 16.78
CA GLN A 96 -8.12 -47.91 18.06
C GLN A 96 -8.05 -46.96 19.29
N ARG A 97 -9.15 -46.86 20.03
CA ARG A 97 -9.09 -46.74 21.50
C ARG A 97 -9.10 -48.13 22.16
N ARG A 98 -7.99 -48.51 22.79
CA ARG A 98 -7.89 -49.38 24.00
C ARG A 98 -6.45 -49.30 24.51
N GLY A 99 -6.26 -49.30 25.84
CA GLY A 99 -4.98 -48.94 26.44
C GLY A 99 -4.32 -50.06 27.24
N ASN A 100 -3.12 -49.81 27.73
CA ASN A 100 -2.62 -50.41 28.96
C ASN A 100 -1.53 -49.57 29.65
N ARG A 101 -1.56 -49.59 30.98
CA ARG A 101 -0.40 -49.46 31.88
C ARG A 101 0.06 -50.92 32.22
N PRO A 102 1.17 -51.23 32.92
CA PRO A 102 1.82 -50.43 33.97
C PRO A 102 3.37 -50.56 34.12
N HIS A 103 3.85 -50.02 35.25
CA HIS A 103 5.06 -50.35 36.03
C HIS A 103 6.30 -49.43 36.01
N HIS A 104 6.86 -49.31 37.22
CA HIS A 104 8.09 -48.61 37.58
C HIS A 104 9.32 -49.49 37.33
N LEU A 105 10.49 -48.84 37.25
CA LEU A 105 11.68 -49.30 37.98
C LEU A 105 12.43 -48.10 38.57
N ARG A 106 13.25 -48.33 39.60
CA ARG A 106 14.18 -47.34 40.19
C ARG A 106 15.61 -47.65 39.72
N GLY A 107 16.41 -46.60 39.58
CA GLY A 107 17.86 -46.68 39.43
C GLY A 107 18.46 -45.27 39.63
N ALA A 108 19.62 -45.17 40.25
CA ALA A 108 20.34 -43.92 40.46
C ALA A 108 21.82 -44.16 40.12
N ASP A 109 22.54 -43.12 39.67
CA ASP A 109 23.68 -42.62 40.45
C ASP A 109 24.22 -41.25 39.96
N ALA A 110 25.10 -40.67 40.77
CA ALA A 110 26.16 -39.68 40.48
C ALA A 110 25.90 -38.39 39.66
N GLY A 111 26.44 -37.26 40.16
CA GLY A 111 26.56 -35.97 39.46
C GLY A 111 27.97 -35.74 38.86
N PRO A 112 28.53 -34.50 38.82
CA PRO A 112 28.08 -33.26 39.47
C PRO A 112 27.71 -32.12 38.50
N ARG A 113 27.12 -31.04 39.05
CA ARG A 113 26.99 -29.72 38.39
C ARG A 113 27.77 -28.67 39.17
N HIS A 114 28.51 -27.79 38.49
CA HIS A 114 29.13 -26.61 39.10
C HIS A 114 28.09 -25.51 39.36
N ALA A 115 28.28 -24.73 40.44
CA ALA A 115 27.38 -23.65 40.83
C ALA A 115 28.14 -22.43 41.38
N GLN A 116 27.71 -21.23 40.99
CA GLN A 116 27.98 -19.95 41.66
C GLN A 116 26.67 -19.14 41.65
N ARG A 117 25.90 -19.17 42.75
CA ARG A 117 25.96 -18.22 43.88
C ARG A 117 25.56 -16.79 43.50
N ARG A 118 24.32 -16.42 43.84
CA ARG A 118 23.93 -15.07 44.28
C ARG A 118 23.39 -15.18 45.71
N THR A 119 23.62 -14.17 46.54
CA THR A 119 23.18 -14.07 47.95
C THR A 119 22.04 -13.05 48.10
N HIS A 120 21.31 -13.11 49.23
CA HIS A 120 20.03 -12.40 49.42
C HIS A 120 19.91 -11.80 50.84
N LEU A 121 19.26 -10.62 50.93
CA LEU A 121 18.45 -10.10 52.07
C LEU A 121 19.22 -9.79 53.39
N PRO A 122 18.63 -9.09 54.42
CA PRO A 122 17.24 -8.62 54.67
C PRO A 122 16.99 -7.11 54.36
N HIS A 123 15.79 -6.49 54.34
CA HIS A 123 14.66 -6.35 55.31
C HIS A 123 15.05 -5.57 56.61
N ASP A 124 14.27 -4.64 57.21
CA ASP A 124 12.95 -4.04 56.85
C ASP A 124 12.83 -2.54 57.35
N PRO A 125 11.67 -1.87 57.62
CA PRO A 125 11.56 -0.39 57.55
C PRO A 125 11.40 0.34 58.92
N ASP A 126 11.29 1.69 58.94
CA ASP A 126 10.01 2.37 59.32
C ASP A 126 9.94 3.93 59.22
N GLN A 127 8.69 4.42 59.16
CA GLN A 127 8.08 5.66 59.71
C GLN A 127 8.56 7.13 59.46
N HIS A 128 7.53 7.96 59.13
CA HIS A 128 7.24 9.36 59.53
C HIS A 128 8.09 10.58 59.06
N GLY A 129 7.37 11.66 58.66
CA GLY A 129 7.94 13.02 58.51
C GLY A 129 7.20 13.95 57.53
N ALA A 130 6.19 14.72 57.99
CA ALA A 130 5.45 15.68 57.14
C ALA A 130 5.73 17.15 57.51
N GLY A 131 6.03 18.03 56.53
CA GLY A 131 6.19 19.47 56.84
C GLY A 131 6.55 20.45 55.70
N ARG A 132 5.57 21.30 55.32
CA ARG A 132 5.67 22.76 55.03
C ARG A 132 6.83 23.27 54.13
N ARG A 133 6.57 23.67 52.88
CA ARG A 133 6.07 25.01 52.40
C ARG A 133 7.11 26.14 52.16
N ALA A 134 7.42 26.33 50.86
CA ALA A 134 7.18 27.56 50.07
C ALA A 134 8.18 28.73 49.98
N ARG A 135 8.00 29.51 48.88
CA ARG A 135 8.62 30.79 48.43
C ARG A 135 9.98 30.61 47.72
N ARG A 136 10.25 31.15 46.51
CA ARG A 136 9.97 32.42 45.76
C ARG A 136 11.12 33.45 45.88
N GLY A 137 11.53 34.01 44.73
CA GLY A 137 12.66 34.95 44.55
C GLY A 137 13.77 34.27 43.73
N ALA A 138 14.13 34.63 42.49
CA ALA A 138 14.21 35.91 41.77
C ALA A 138 15.35 36.82 42.27
N GLY A 139 16.38 36.99 41.43
CA GLY A 139 17.58 37.78 41.75
C GLY A 139 18.63 37.75 40.63
N LEU A 140 18.51 38.67 39.67
CA LEU A 140 19.60 39.02 38.74
C LEU A 140 20.67 39.82 39.50
N HIS A 141 21.97 39.62 39.23
CA HIS A 141 22.92 40.75 39.25
C HIS A 141 24.19 40.52 38.41
N ARG A 142 24.88 41.62 38.09
CA ARG A 142 25.92 41.72 37.04
C ARG A 142 27.35 41.36 37.49
N ALA A 143 28.08 40.83 36.51
CA ALA A 143 29.52 40.74 36.31
C ALA A 143 30.47 41.77 36.99
N ARG A 144 31.73 41.34 37.17
CA ARG A 144 32.93 42.21 37.16
C ARG A 144 34.06 41.58 36.34
N HIS A 145 35.03 42.39 35.92
CA HIS A 145 36.12 42.04 35.00
C HIS A 145 37.39 41.52 35.68
N GLY A 146 38.06 40.56 35.02
CA GLY A 146 39.45 40.73 34.57
C GLY A 146 40.59 40.15 35.43
N ASP A 147 41.50 39.42 34.78
CA ASP A 147 42.88 39.91 34.60
C ASP A 147 43.50 39.35 33.28
N ARG A 148 44.81 39.54 33.04
CA ARG A 148 45.47 39.53 31.72
C ARG A 148 46.85 38.84 31.69
N ARG A 149 47.15 38.21 30.53
CA ARG A 149 48.49 37.91 29.92
C ARG A 149 49.38 36.79 30.52
N ARG A 150 49.53 35.69 29.73
CA ARG A 150 50.78 34.96 29.30
C ARG A 150 50.36 33.55 28.83
N CYS A 151 50.93 32.88 27.82
CA CYS A 151 51.81 33.22 26.67
C CYS A 151 51.15 32.58 25.41
N GLN A 152 51.18 33.13 24.19
CA GLN A 152 52.34 33.30 23.28
C GLN A 152 53.20 32.03 23.05
N ARG A 153 52.76 31.14 22.14
CA ARG A 153 53.46 30.76 20.87
C ARG A 153 52.99 29.38 20.35
N ALA A 154 52.32 29.36 19.19
CA ALA A 154 52.27 28.21 18.26
C ALA A 154 51.57 28.65 16.96
N ALA A 155 52.30 29.34 16.08
CA ALA A 155 51.85 29.61 14.72
C ALA A 155 52.92 29.09 13.76
N ASP A 156 52.68 27.90 13.19
CA ASP A 156 52.99 27.57 11.80
C ASP A 156 52.69 26.09 11.51
N LEU A 157 51.77 25.85 10.57
CA LEU A 157 51.68 24.68 9.68
C LEU A 157 50.37 24.79 8.85
N ARG A 158 50.36 25.70 7.87
CA ARG A 158 49.34 25.75 6.82
C ARG A 158 50.00 25.56 5.45
N ARG A 159 49.84 24.38 4.86
CA ARG A 159 50.00 24.08 3.42
C ARG A 159 49.18 22.82 3.09
N HIS A 160 48.71 22.72 1.85
CA HIS A 160 47.89 21.62 1.31
C HIS A 160 46.47 21.47 1.92
N ALA A 161 45.62 22.46 1.66
CA ALA A 161 44.18 22.26 1.51
C ALA A 161 43.73 22.95 0.20
N HIS A 162 43.04 22.22 -0.68
CA HIS A 162 42.57 22.79 -1.95
C HIS A 162 41.37 23.74 -1.71
N PRO A 163 41.34 24.95 -2.29
CA PRO A 163 40.26 25.89 -2.08
C PRO A 163 39.04 25.55 -2.96
N CYS A 164 38.19 24.63 -2.47
CA CYS A 164 36.83 24.50 -2.98
C CYS A 164 36.09 25.84 -2.78
N ARG A 165 35.97 26.64 -3.85
CA ARG A 165 35.28 27.93 -3.83
C ARG A 165 33.78 27.72 -3.57
N GLY A 166 33.38 27.85 -2.30
CA GLY A 166 31.97 27.84 -1.93
C GLY A 166 31.23 28.99 -2.62
N ARG A 167 30.35 28.67 -3.57
CA ARG A 167 29.29 29.58 -4.01
C ARG A 167 28.22 29.62 -2.92
N SER A 168 28.46 30.42 -1.88
CA SER A 168 27.46 30.76 -0.87
C SER A 168 26.40 31.67 -1.52
N GLY A 169 25.40 31.04 -2.12
CA GLY A 169 24.34 31.69 -2.88
C GLY A 169 23.19 30.72 -3.11
N VAL A 170 22.49 30.35 -2.04
CA VAL A 170 21.22 29.63 -2.14
C VAL A 170 20.17 30.64 -2.57
N ASP A 171 19.90 30.67 -3.87
CA ASP A 171 18.78 31.38 -4.46
C ASP A 171 17.47 30.65 -4.07
N PRO A 172 16.56 31.27 -3.29
CA PRO A 172 15.30 30.64 -2.91
C PRO A 172 14.29 30.57 -4.08
N GLY A 173 14.59 31.19 -5.23
CA GLY A 173 13.70 31.29 -6.38
C GLY A 173 13.83 30.18 -7.43
N ARG A 174 14.82 29.28 -7.33
CA ARG A 174 15.05 28.25 -8.37
C ARG A 174 14.11 27.05 -8.25
N VAL A 175 12.81 27.30 -8.46
CA VAL A 175 11.83 26.29 -8.83
C VAL A 175 12.39 25.50 -10.01
N SER A 176 12.54 24.18 -9.86
CA SER A 176 12.90 23.32 -11.00
C SER A 176 11.81 23.46 -12.05
N GLN A 177 12.17 23.74 -13.30
CA GLN A 177 11.18 23.79 -14.38
C GLN A 177 10.56 22.40 -14.51
N ARG A 178 9.30 22.31 -14.06
CA ARG A 178 8.46 21.12 -14.19
C ARG A 178 8.34 20.77 -15.67
N ALA A 179 8.36 19.48 -15.98
CA ALA A 179 7.98 19.02 -17.29
C ALA A 179 6.51 19.40 -17.57
N PRO A 180 6.12 19.68 -18.83
CA PRO A 180 4.76 20.17 -19.11
C PRO A 180 3.68 19.10 -18.87
N TYR A 181 4.08 17.82 -18.86
CA TYR A 181 3.26 16.66 -18.49
C TYR A 181 3.22 16.35 -16.98
N ALA A 182 3.91 17.12 -16.13
CA ALA A 182 3.87 16.96 -14.67
C ALA A 182 2.58 17.52 -14.06
N SER A 183 2.22 17.03 -12.89
CA SER A 183 1.14 17.61 -12.08
C SER A 183 1.55 18.98 -11.51
N ASP A 184 0.63 19.94 -11.46
CA ASP A 184 0.86 21.29 -10.94
C ASP A 184 -0.07 21.58 -9.75
N PRO A 185 0.46 21.80 -8.53
CA PRO A 185 -0.37 22.07 -7.36
C PRO A 185 -1.12 23.41 -7.43
N ALA A 186 -0.71 24.34 -8.30
CA ALA A 186 -1.46 25.58 -8.57
C ALA A 186 -2.66 25.35 -9.52
N ARG A 187 -2.72 24.20 -10.21
CA ARG A 187 -3.80 23.77 -11.11
C ARG A 187 -4.50 22.49 -10.62
N SER A 188 -4.35 22.15 -9.34
CA SER A 188 -5.07 21.05 -8.70
C SER A 188 -6.59 21.23 -8.86
N ARG A 189 -7.30 20.12 -9.09
CA ARG A 189 -8.78 20.08 -9.21
C ARG A 189 -9.49 20.28 -7.86
N GLY A 190 -8.73 20.53 -6.79
CA GLY A 190 -9.25 20.84 -5.47
C GLY A 190 -9.36 19.61 -4.58
N ARG A 191 -10.37 19.61 -3.73
CA ARG A 191 -10.60 18.67 -2.63
C ARG A 191 -12.11 18.47 -2.48
N GLU A 192 -12.53 17.35 -1.91
CA GLU A 192 -13.95 17.04 -1.70
C GLU A 192 -14.63 18.10 -0.81
N TYR A 193 -13.97 18.49 0.28
CA TYR A 193 -14.46 19.55 1.17
C TYR A 193 -13.57 20.79 1.01
N GLY A 194 -14.21 21.91 0.68
CA GLY A 194 -13.54 23.21 0.49
C GLY A 194 -12.71 23.63 1.72
N LEU A 195 -11.61 24.35 1.46
CA LEU A 195 -10.80 24.96 2.52
C LEU A 195 -11.04 26.47 2.52
N GLU A 196 -11.66 26.99 3.58
CA GLU A 196 -11.87 28.44 3.74
C GLU A 196 -10.53 29.19 3.70
N PRO A 197 -10.42 30.36 3.04
CA PRO A 197 -9.14 31.04 2.84
C PRO A 197 -8.33 31.31 4.12
N GLU A 198 -9.00 31.67 5.21
CA GLU A 198 -8.40 31.94 6.53
C GLU A 198 -7.79 30.67 7.18
N THR A 199 -8.24 29.48 6.75
CA THR A 199 -7.75 28.19 7.25
C THR A 199 -6.50 27.68 6.54
N ALA A 200 -6.05 28.35 5.47
CA ALA A 200 -4.90 27.95 4.65
C ALA A 200 -3.55 28.16 5.37
N ARG A 201 -3.26 27.33 6.38
CA ARG A 201 -2.08 27.44 7.25
C ARG A 201 -0.75 27.25 6.50
N GLY A 202 -0.19 28.36 6.02
CA GLY A 202 1.18 28.51 5.54
C GLY A 202 1.38 28.28 4.05
N PRO A 203 2.56 28.66 3.51
CA PRO A 203 2.86 28.74 2.07
C PRO A 203 3.04 27.38 1.36
N ARG A 204 2.61 26.28 1.99
CA ARG A 204 2.70 24.93 1.44
C ARG A 204 1.80 24.74 0.23
N SER A 205 2.30 24.02 -0.78
CA SER A 205 1.54 23.61 -1.97
C SER A 205 0.38 22.65 -1.62
N ALA A 206 -0.50 22.37 -2.59
CA ALA A 206 -1.58 21.39 -2.41
C ALA A 206 -1.03 20.00 -2.00
N PHE A 207 -0.01 19.51 -2.69
CA PHE A 207 0.57 18.18 -2.48
C PHE A 207 1.45 18.11 -1.21
N GLN A 208 2.14 19.20 -0.86
CA GLN A 208 2.84 19.32 0.42
C GLN A 208 1.88 19.19 1.60
N ARG A 209 0.71 19.83 1.52
CA ARG A 209 -0.34 19.71 2.55
C ARG A 209 -0.84 18.26 2.64
N ASP A 210 -0.95 17.54 1.54
CA ASP A 210 -1.39 16.14 1.53
C ASP A 210 -0.36 15.22 2.17
N ARG A 211 0.91 15.29 1.75
CA ARG A 211 2.00 14.55 2.39
C ARG A 211 2.04 14.81 3.88
N ASP A 212 1.98 16.08 4.30
CA ASP A 212 2.02 16.44 5.72
C ASP A 212 0.81 15.86 6.48
N ARG A 213 -0.38 15.80 5.87
CA ARG A 213 -1.58 15.14 6.44
C ARG A 213 -1.39 13.63 6.57
N ILE A 214 -0.87 12.97 5.53
CA ILE A 214 -0.58 11.53 5.51
C ILE A 214 0.43 11.19 6.61
N VAL A 215 1.57 11.89 6.68
CA VAL A 215 2.64 11.64 7.66
C VAL A 215 2.19 11.84 9.11
N HIS A 216 1.30 12.81 9.38
CA HIS A 216 0.76 13.03 10.72
C HIS A 216 -0.42 12.11 11.10
N SER A 217 -0.98 11.35 10.16
CA SER A 217 -2.11 10.45 10.41
C SER A 217 -1.78 9.35 11.43
N ILE A 218 -2.81 8.81 12.07
CA ILE A 218 -2.74 7.63 12.94
C ILE A 218 -2.52 6.39 12.07
N ALA A 219 -3.19 6.29 10.91
CA ALA A 219 -3.06 5.14 10.02
C ALA A 219 -1.63 4.97 9.46
N PHE A 220 -0.98 6.04 9.01
CA PHE A 220 0.44 5.99 8.62
C PHE A 220 1.34 5.58 9.81
N ARG A 221 1.09 6.11 11.01
CA ARG A 221 1.80 5.69 12.23
C ARG A 221 1.57 4.22 12.59
N ARG A 222 0.42 3.62 12.25
CA ARG A 222 0.14 2.18 12.45
C ARG A 222 0.95 1.30 11.51
N LEU A 223 1.42 1.79 10.37
CA LEU A 223 2.32 1.03 9.47
C LEU A 223 3.65 0.63 10.13
N ARG A 224 4.03 1.24 11.27
CA ARG A 224 5.16 0.80 12.10
C ARG A 224 4.95 -0.59 12.71
N HIS A 225 3.70 -0.98 12.94
CA HIS A 225 3.31 -2.22 13.61
C HIS A 225 2.36 -3.04 12.70
N LYS A 226 2.68 -3.05 11.40
CA LYS A 226 2.11 -3.93 10.38
C LYS A 226 3.24 -4.56 9.57
N THR A 227 3.26 -5.89 9.51
CA THR A 227 4.20 -6.68 8.74
C THR A 227 4.04 -6.46 7.25
N GLN A 228 5.16 -6.41 6.53
CA GLN A 228 5.17 -6.39 5.07
C GLN A 228 4.93 -7.80 4.51
N VAL A 229 6.00 -8.60 4.38
CA VAL A 229 6.00 -9.99 3.87
C VAL A 229 6.20 -11.02 4.98
N PHE A 230 7.09 -10.75 5.94
CA PHE A 230 7.40 -11.67 7.03
C PHE A 230 6.44 -11.43 8.20
N ILE A 231 5.65 -12.44 8.55
CA ILE A 231 4.62 -12.33 9.59
C ILE A 231 5.24 -12.67 10.96
N ALA A 232 5.41 -11.65 11.81
CA ALA A 232 6.00 -11.76 13.15
C ALA A 232 7.34 -12.54 13.25
N PRO A 233 8.32 -12.28 12.37
CA PRO A 233 9.62 -12.97 12.41
C PRO A 233 10.40 -12.67 13.69
N ASP A 234 11.28 -13.58 14.09
CA ASP A 234 12.16 -13.39 15.25
C ASP A 234 13.29 -12.40 14.95
N GLY A 235 13.04 -11.09 15.15
CA GLY A 235 14.09 -10.07 15.27
C GLY A 235 13.70 -8.64 14.87
N ASP A 236 14.28 -7.64 15.54
CA ASP A 236 14.01 -6.20 15.38
C ASP A 236 14.49 -5.58 14.04
N HIS A 237 14.71 -6.40 12.99
CA HIS A 237 15.49 -6.01 11.80
C HIS A 237 14.82 -6.31 10.45
N TYR A 238 13.61 -6.88 10.45
CA TYR A 238 12.80 -7.07 9.26
C TYR A 238 11.97 -5.83 8.94
N ARG A 239 11.57 -5.68 7.68
CA ARG A 239 10.78 -4.52 7.24
C ARG A 239 9.33 -4.58 7.69
N VAL A 240 8.87 -3.43 8.17
CA VAL A 240 7.47 -3.12 8.40
C VAL A 240 6.97 -2.19 7.29
N ARG A 241 5.66 -2.08 7.12
CA ARG A 241 5.05 -1.28 6.04
C ARG A 241 5.45 0.20 6.06
N LEU A 242 5.82 0.74 7.22
CA LEU A 242 6.38 2.09 7.35
C LEU A 242 7.78 2.20 6.75
N THR A 243 8.68 1.24 6.97
CA THR A 243 10.04 1.29 6.38
C THR A 243 9.98 1.12 4.87
N HIS A 244 9.12 0.21 4.39
CA HIS A 244 8.82 0.04 2.96
C HIS A 244 8.35 1.36 2.32
N SER A 245 7.29 1.97 2.86
CA SER A 245 6.72 3.21 2.32
C SER A 245 7.72 4.38 2.27
N LEU A 246 8.66 4.44 3.22
CA LEU A 246 9.75 5.44 3.22
C LEU A 246 10.79 5.18 2.11
N GLU A 247 11.05 3.92 1.79
CA GLU A 247 11.98 3.52 0.73
C GLU A 247 11.36 3.65 -0.66
N VAL A 248 10.09 3.27 -0.83
CA VAL A 248 9.27 3.55 -2.02
C VAL A 248 9.25 5.06 -2.30
N ALA A 249 9.08 5.88 -1.26
CA ALA A 249 9.15 7.34 -1.39
C ALA A 249 10.56 7.84 -1.78
N GLN A 250 11.63 7.24 -1.27
CA GLN A 250 13.00 7.58 -1.68
C GLN A 250 13.23 7.27 -3.17
N ILE A 251 12.79 6.11 -3.65
CA ILE A 251 12.93 5.67 -5.04
C ILE A 251 12.08 6.57 -5.97
N GLY A 252 10.80 6.75 -5.64
CA GLY A 252 9.86 7.54 -6.43
C GLY A 252 10.31 8.99 -6.59
N ARG A 253 10.85 9.62 -5.54
CA ARG A 253 11.39 10.98 -5.62
C ARG A 253 12.63 11.10 -6.52
N VAL A 254 13.49 10.08 -6.56
CA VAL A 254 14.65 10.08 -7.48
C VAL A 254 14.19 10.00 -8.93
N ILE A 255 13.22 9.13 -9.24
CA ILE A 255 12.62 9.02 -10.58
C ILE A 255 11.89 10.32 -10.95
N ALA A 256 11.02 10.83 -10.08
CA ALA A 256 10.24 12.04 -10.30
C ALA A 256 11.12 13.27 -10.56
N ARG A 257 12.15 13.50 -9.73
CA ARG A 257 13.11 14.60 -9.93
C ARG A 257 13.84 14.49 -11.28
N THR A 258 14.17 13.27 -11.71
CA THR A 258 14.90 13.03 -12.96
C THR A 258 14.01 13.18 -14.20
N LEU A 259 12.70 12.93 -14.06
CA LEU A 259 11.69 13.14 -15.10
C LEU A 259 11.04 14.54 -15.06
N GLY A 260 11.43 15.42 -14.13
CA GLY A 260 10.87 16.77 -13.99
C GLY A 260 9.43 16.80 -13.44
N LEU A 261 9.00 15.76 -12.74
CA LEU A 261 7.67 15.59 -12.15
C LEU A 261 7.58 16.25 -10.76
N ASP A 262 6.38 16.28 -10.15
CA ASP A 262 6.23 16.79 -8.79
C ASP A 262 6.70 15.77 -7.73
N GLU A 263 7.76 16.13 -6.99
CA GLU A 263 8.27 15.32 -5.88
C GLU A 263 7.31 15.21 -4.68
N ASP A 264 6.57 16.26 -4.34
CA ASP A 264 5.70 16.28 -3.14
C ASP A 264 4.45 15.41 -3.35
N LEU A 265 3.88 15.38 -4.56
CA LEU A 265 2.81 14.46 -4.97
C LEU A 265 3.33 13.02 -5.05
N THR A 266 4.48 12.80 -5.69
CA THR A 266 5.08 11.46 -5.77
C THR A 266 5.36 10.92 -4.35
N GLU A 267 5.93 11.75 -3.47
CA GLU A 267 6.16 11.41 -2.06
C GLU A 267 4.85 11.14 -1.29
N ALA A 268 3.81 11.95 -1.48
CA ALA A 268 2.50 11.72 -0.86
C ALA A 268 1.90 10.35 -1.28
N LEU A 269 1.95 10.03 -2.58
CA LEU A 269 1.44 8.77 -3.12
C LEU A 269 2.25 7.56 -2.60
N CYS A 270 3.58 7.65 -2.62
CA CYS A 270 4.47 6.61 -2.09
C CYS A 270 4.28 6.37 -0.58
N LEU A 271 4.01 7.42 0.21
CA LEU A 271 3.76 7.28 1.65
C LEU A 271 2.34 6.82 1.99
N ALA A 272 1.39 6.91 1.05
CA ALA A 272 0.00 6.58 1.28
C ALA A 272 -0.42 5.19 0.80
N HIS A 273 0.18 4.64 -0.27
CA HIS A 273 -0.30 3.41 -0.94
C HIS A 273 -0.67 2.29 0.05
N ASP A 274 0.19 2.06 1.04
CA ASP A 274 0.11 0.90 1.94
C ASP A 274 -0.87 1.04 3.13
N ILE A 275 -1.47 2.21 3.32
CA ILE A 275 -2.31 2.55 4.49
C ILE A 275 -3.53 1.63 4.65
N GLY A 276 -4.09 1.13 3.56
CA GLY A 276 -5.31 0.32 3.55
C GLY A 276 -5.13 -1.15 3.91
N HIS A 277 -3.90 -1.68 3.97
CA HIS A 277 -3.66 -3.08 4.31
C HIS A 277 -4.15 -3.40 5.73
N PRO A 278 -4.84 -4.54 5.96
CA PRO A 278 -5.24 -4.99 7.30
C PRO A 278 -4.03 -5.48 8.12
N PRO A 279 -4.21 -5.81 9.43
CA PRO A 279 -3.19 -6.51 10.19
C PRO A 279 -2.76 -7.82 9.49
N PHE A 280 -1.47 -8.15 9.59
CA PHE A 280 -0.82 -9.29 8.94
C PHE A 280 -0.85 -9.29 7.39
N GLY A 281 -1.07 -8.12 6.75
CA GLY A 281 -0.98 -7.96 5.30
C GLY A 281 -1.98 -8.82 4.52
N HIS A 282 -1.53 -9.49 3.46
CA HIS A 282 -2.41 -10.28 2.59
C HIS A 282 -3.13 -11.44 3.31
N ALA A 283 -2.56 -11.98 4.39
CA ALA A 283 -3.23 -13.00 5.19
C ALA A 283 -4.49 -12.45 5.91
N GLY A 284 -4.45 -11.18 6.33
CA GLY A 284 -5.62 -10.48 6.86
C GLY A 284 -6.58 -10.02 5.76
N GLU A 285 -6.07 -9.71 4.56
CA GLU A 285 -6.89 -9.34 3.40
C GLU A 285 -7.73 -10.52 2.91
N ASP A 286 -7.12 -11.68 2.67
CA ASP A 286 -7.85 -12.90 2.25
C ASP A 286 -8.86 -13.35 3.32
N ALA A 287 -8.61 -13.07 4.60
CA ALA A 287 -9.56 -13.33 5.70
C ALA A 287 -10.77 -12.37 5.69
N LEU A 288 -10.55 -11.08 5.40
CA LEU A 288 -11.62 -10.08 5.30
C LEU A 288 -12.40 -10.21 3.98
N GLU A 289 -11.75 -10.59 2.88
CA GLU A 289 -12.40 -10.90 1.60
C GLU A 289 -13.36 -12.09 1.76
N GLU A 290 -12.92 -13.20 2.38
CA GLU A 290 -13.79 -14.35 2.66
C GLU A 290 -14.95 -13.99 3.61
N ALA A 291 -14.68 -13.15 4.62
CA ALA A 291 -15.70 -12.66 5.55
C ALA A 291 -16.73 -11.71 4.89
N LEU A 292 -16.33 -10.96 3.85
CA LEU A 292 -17.17 -9.96 3.18
C LEU A 292 -17.74 -10.42 1.83
N VAL A 293 -17.65 -11.71 1.44
CA VAL A 293 -18.27 -12.23 0.19
C VAL A 293 -19.74 -11.81 0.05
N GLY A 294 -20.53 -11.90 1.13
CA GLY A 294 -21.93 -11.45 1.16
C GLY A 294 -22.15 -9.94 1.23
N ALA A 295 -21.07 -9.16 1.42
CA ALA A 295 -21.07 -7.71 1.58
C ALA A 295 -20.37 -6.95 0.44
N GLY A 296 -19.84 -7.66 -0.56
CA GLY A 296 -19.16 -7.09 -1.74
C GLY A 296 -17.63 -7.20 -1.74
N GLY A 297 -17.04 -7.93 -0.78
CA GLY A 297 -15.60 -8.18 -0.68
C GLY A 297 -14.80 -7.11 0.06
N PHE A 298 -13.50 -7.36 0.19
CA PHE A 298 -12.48 -6.49 0.76
C PHE A 298 -11.29 -6.36 -0.21
N ASP A 299 -10.78 -5.14 -0.38
CA ASP A 299 -9.64 -4.83 -1.24
C ASP A 299 -8.79 -3.76 -0.54
N HIS A 300 -7.50 -4.05 -0.31
CA HIS A 300 -6.61 -3.17 0.45
C HIS A 300 -6.49 -1.76 -0.15
N ASN A 301 -6.52 -1.63 -1.48
CA ASN A 301 -6.36 -0.36 -2.19
C ASN A 301 -7.62 0.52 -2.05
N ALA A 302 -8.81 -0.07 -2.23
CA ALA A 302 -10.07 0.62 -1.96
C ALA A 302 -10.22 0.97 -0.47
N ASN A 303 -9.77 0.10 0.44
CA ASN A 303 -9.71 0.41 1.87
C ASN A 303 -8.74 1.56 2.18
N CYS A 304 -7.64 1.69 1.43
CA CYS A 304 -6.72 2.82 1.56
C CYS A 304 -7.47 4.15 1.34
N LEU A 305 -8.28 4.25 0.29
CA LEU A 305 -9.13 5.42 0.10
C LEU A 305 -10.25 5.54 1.16
N ARG A 306 -10.87 4.45 1.65
CA ARG A 306 -11.81 4.54 2.78
C ARG A 306 -11.16 5.19 4.01
N VAL A 307 -9.94 4.77 4.35
CA VAL A 307 -9.18 5.35 5.46
C VAL A 307 -8.93 6.85 5.24
N LEU A 308 -8.46 7.23 4.05
CA LEU A 308 -8.05 8.61 3.74
C LEU A 308 -9.23 9.57 3.50
N MET A 309 -10.39 9.07 3.07
CA MET A 309 -11.58 9.88 2.76
C MET A 309 -12.67 9.87 3.84
N ARG A 310 -12.74 8.83 4.69
CA ARG A 310 -13.84 8.65 5.66
C ARG A 310 -13.36 8.26 7.06
N LEU A 311 -12.59 7.18 7.20
CA LEU A 311 -12.36 6.56 8.52
C LEU A 311 -11.40 7.36 9.41
N GLU A 312 -10.30 7.91 8.87
CA GLU A 312 -9.45 8.82 9.63
C GLU A 312 -9.90 10.28 9.45
N SER A 313 -10.76 10.72 10.37
CA SER A 313 -11.35 12.06 10.42
C SER A 313 -10.83 12.89 11.61
N PRO A 314 -9.57 13.38 11.61
CA PRO A 314 -9.00 14.19 12.70
C PRO A 314 -9.39 15.69 12.63
N TYR A 315 -10.30 16.05 11.73
CA TYR A 315 -10.73 17.43 11.46
C TYR A 315 -12.21 17.62 11.82
N CYS A 316 -12.53 18.64 12.61
CA CYS A 316 -13.90 18.84 13.11
C CYS A 316 -14.92 19.32 12.05
N GLY A 317 -14.47 19.67 10.84
CA GLY A 317 -15.31 20.28 9.79
C GLY A 317 -15.59 19.41 8.58
N HIS A 318 -14.98 18.24 8.46
CA HIS A 318 -15.16 17.31 7.35
C HIS A 318 -14.69 15.90 7.72
N GLU A 319 -15.13 14.89 6.96
CA GLU A 319 -14.59 13.54 7.07
C GLU A 319 -13.23 13.40 6.37
N GLY A 320 -12.48 12.36 6.74
CA GLY A 320 -11.20 12.01 6.15
C GLY A 320 -10.07 13.02 6.37
N LEU A 321 -8.94 12.75 5.70
CA LEU A 321 -7.84 13.68 5.53
C LEU A 321 -8.11 14.70 4.40
N ASN A 322 -9.21 14.58 3.66
CA ASN A 322 -9.66 15.55 2.63
C ASN A 322 -8.50 15.97 1.69
N LEU A 323 -7.83 14.98 1.12
CA LEU A 323 -6.64 15.15 0.26
C LEU A 323 -7.02 15.80 -1.08
N SER A 324 -6.02 16.21 -1.87
CA SER A 324 -6.28 16.73 -3.22
C SER A 324 -6.73 15.61 -4.16
N TRP A 325 -7.47 16.02 -5.20
CA TRP A 325 -7.98 15.12 -6.22
C TRP A 325 -6.88 14.28 -6.88
N GLU A 326 -5.69 14.85 -7.11
CA GLU A 326 -4.55 14.19 -7.72
C GLU A 326 -3.97 13.07 -6.83
N THR A 327 -3.92 13.32 -5.52
CA THR A 327 -3.46 12.32 -4.53
C THR A 327 -4.46 11.17 -4.42
N LEU A 328 -5.77 11.46 -4.41
CA LEU A 328 -6.82 10.44 -4.37
C LEU A 328 -6.92 9.65 -5.69
N GLU A 329 -6.78 10.32 -6.83
CA GLU A 329 -6.68 9.69 -8.16
C GLU A 329 -5.52 8.69 -8.20
N GLY A 330 -4.33 9.13 -7.78
CA GLY A 330 -3.10 8.34 -7.87
C GLY A 330 -3.13 7.07 -7.00
N ILE A 331 -3.80 7.12 -5.84
CA ILE A 331 -4.00 5.95 -4.99
C ILE A 331 -5.06 5.03 -5.61
N ALA A 332 -6.26 5.53 -5.95
CA ALA A 332 -7.31 4.74 -6.60
C ALA A 332 -6.78 3.92 -7.78
N LYS A 333 -5.99 4.57 -8.64
CA LYS A 333 -5.47 4.03 -9.90
C LYS A 333 -3.99 3.65 -9.83
N HIS A 334 -3.47 3.32 -8.64
CA HIS A 334 -2.10 2.81 -8.45
C HIS A 334 -1.82 1.62 -9.38
N ASN A 335 -2.72 0.64 -9.40
CA ASN A 335 -2.68 -0.53 -10.30
C ASN A 335 -3.22 -0.27 -11.73
N GLY A 336 -3.32 1.00 -12.14
CA GLY A 336 -3.85 1.44 -13.43
C GLY A 336 -5.38 1.65 -13.46
N PRO A 337 -5.97 1.75 -14.67
CA PRO A 337 -7.41 2.02 -14.84
C PRO A 337 -8.30 0.92 -14.26
N ILE A 338 -9.43 1.33 -13.68
CA ILE A 338 -10.45 0.47 -13.07
C ILE A 338 -11.78 0.69 -13.79
N HIS A 339 -12.33 -0.39 -14.36
CA HIS A 339 -13.63 -0.40 -15.05
C HIS A 339 -14.74 -1.07 -14.23
N GLU A 340 -14.35 -1.92 -13.27
CA GLU A 340 -15.22 -2.65 -12.36
C GLU A 340 -14.77 -2.34 -10.92
N PRO A 341 -15.18 -1.19 -10.34
CA PRO A 341 -14.78 -0.82 -8.99
C PRO A 341 -15.43 -1.72 -7.93
N THR A 342 -14.70 -1.97 -6.84
CA THR A 342 -15.27 -2.57 -5.63
C THR A 342 -16.33 -1.65 -5.02
N TRP A 343 -17.20 -2.17 -4.14
CA TRP A 343 -18.25 -1.37 -3.51
C TRP A 343 -17.70 -0.09 -2.84
N ALA A 344 -16.53 -0.21 -2.20
CA ALA A 344 -15.87 0.87 -1.49
C ALA A 344 -15.38 1.96 -2.45
N LEU A 345 -14.76 1.56 -3.56
CA LEU A 345 -14.27 2.52 -4.55
C LEU A 345 -15.42 3.16 -5.34
N ALA A 346 -16.51 2.43 -5.60
CA ALA A 346 -17.72 2.96 -6.23
C ALA A 346 -18.45 3.98 -5.33
N GLU A 347 -18.53 3.73 -4.03
CA GLU A 347 -19.08 4.65 -3.02
C GLU A 347 -18.29 5.97 -2.95
N LEU A 348 -16.96 5.91 -3.06
CA LEU A 348 -16.08 7.08 -3.01
C LEU A 348 -16.01 7.84 -4.34
N ASP A 349 -15.97 7.17 -5.49
CA ASP A 349 -16.01 7.80 -6.82
C ASP A 349 -17.37 8.49 -7.08
N ALA A 350 -18.47 7.94 -6.55
CA ALA A 350 -19.77 8.60 -6.60
C ALA A 350 -19.85 9.89 -5.75
N ALA A 351 -19.04 10.00 -4.69
CA ALA A 351 -18.95 11.20 -3.86
C ALA A 351 -17.97 12.24 -4.42
N PHE A 352 -16.81 11.80 -4.94
CA PHE A 352 -15.77 12.66 -5.49
C PHE A 352 -15.10 12.01 -6.73
N PRO A 353 -15.64 12.22 -7.95
CA PRO A 353 -15.26 11.44 -9.14
C PRO A 353 -13.77 11.49 -9.52
N LEU A 354 -13.08 10.35 -9.39
CA LEU A 354 -11.64 10.14 -9.60
C LEU A 354 -11.27 9.73 -11.04
N ASN A 355 -12.26 9.64 -11.93
CA ASN A 355 -12.08 9.20 -13.33
C ASN A 355 -11.38 7.82 -13.42
N LEU A 356 -11.96 6.82 -12.75
CA LEU A 356 -11.37 5.48 -12.59
C LEU A 356 -10.97 4.79 -13.92
N ALA A 357 -11.72 5.03 -14.99
CA ALA A 357 -11.51 4.37 -16.28
C ALA A 357 -10.37 4.96 -17.14
N SER A 358 -9.73 6.06 -16.73
CA SER A 358 -8.55 6.64 -17.41
C SER A 358 -7.24 6.22 -16.73
N HIS A 359 -6.08 6.53 -17.30
CA HIS A 359 -4.81 6.39 -16.57
C HIS A 359 -4.68 7.47 -15.49
N ALA A 360 -3.76 7.28 -14.53
CA ALA A 360 -3.36 8.28 -13.54
C ALA A 360 -2.20 9.15 -14.06
N SER A 361 -1.83 10.20 -13.32
CA SER A 361 -0.66 11.05 -13.65
C SER A 361 0.66 10.26 -13.68
N LEU A 362 1.72 10.88 -14.22
CA LEU A 362 3.06 10.27 -14.21
C LEU A 362 3.60 10.11 -12.79
N GLU A 363 3.30 11.01 -11.85
CA GLU A 363 3.67 10.85 -10.43
C GLU A 363 3.09 9.56 -9.81
N ALA A 364 1.84 9.22 -10.15
CA ALA A 364 1.20 7.99 -9.67
C ALA A 364 1.78 6.73 -10.33
N GLN A 365 2.09 6.78 -11.62
CA GLN A 365 2.77 5.68 -12.31
C GLN A 365 4.20 5.48 -11.79
N VAL A 366 4.89 6.57 -11.41
CA VAL A 366 6.19 6.51 -10.71
C VAL A 366 6.06 5.93 -9.31
N ALA A 367 5.02 6.28 -8.55
CA ALA A 367 4.79 5.70 -7.22
C ALA A 367 4.57 4.18 -7.30
N ALA A 368 3.76 3.70 -8.26
CA ALA A 368 3.51 2.28 -8.47
C ALA A 368 4.78 1.50 -8.87
N ILE A 369 5.52 1.95 -9.88
CA ILE A 369 6.76 1.25 -10.28
C ILE A 369 7.87 1.36 -9.21
N SER A 370 7.79 2.32 -8.29
CA SER A 370 8.70 2.40 -7.14
C SER A 370 8.36 1.40 -6.04
N ASP A 371 7.09 0.98 -5.93
CA ASP A 371 6.64 -0.09 -5.05
C ASP A 371 7.19 -1.44 -5.54
N ASP A 372 7.01 -1.75 -6.83
CA ASP A 372 7.62 -2.90 -7.51
C ASP A 372 9.15 -2.97 -7.29
N ILE A 373 9.88 -1.87 -7.52
CA ILE A 373 11.35 -1.83 -7.34
C ILE A 373 11.73 -2.08 -5.87
N ALA A 374 11.03 -1.49 -4.91
CA ALA A 374 11.33 -1.70 -3.49
C ALA A 374 11.08 -3.15 -3.10
N TYR A 375 9.89 -3.68 -3.39
CA TYR A 375 9.47 -5.06 -3.13
C TYR A 375 10.49 -6.08 -3.64
N ASP A 376 10.77 -6.06 -4.95
CA ASP A 376 11.67 -7.02 -5.62
C ASP A 376 13.08 -7.06 -5.02
N ASN A 377 13.58 -5.94 -4.50
CA ASN A 377 14.94 -5.82 -3.97
C ASN A 377 15.01 -6.05 -2.46
N HIS A 378 13.93 -5.77 -1.73
CA HIS A 378 13.94 -5.73 -0.26
C HIS A 378 13.53 -7.07 0.35
N ASP A 379 12.62 -7.79 -0.28
CA ASP A 379 12.31 -9.18 0.11
C ASP A 379 13.48 -10.13 -0.17
N ILE A 380 14.44 -9.75 -1.03
CA ILE A 380 15.74 -10.44 -1.17
C ILE A 380 16.61 -10.23 0.09
N ASP A 381 16.77 -9.00 0.60
CA ASP A 381 17.61 -8.73 1.78
C ASP A 381 16.99 -9.36 3.05
N ASP A 382 15.67 -9.27 3.20
CA ASP A 382 14.94 -9.88 4.31
C ASP A 382 14.86 -11.41 4.19
N GLY A 383 14.74 -11.97 2.97
CA GLY A 383 14.78 -13.41 2.72
C GLY A 383 16.15 -14.06 2.93
N LEU A 384 17.22 -13.35 2.55
CA LEU A 384 18.61 -13.71 2.91
C LEU A 384 18.86 -13.65 4.42
N ARG A 385 18.20 -12.71 5.12
CA ARG A 385 18.31 -12.50 6.57
C ARG A 385 17.53 -13.54 7.38
N ALA A 386 16.38 -13.97 6.89
CA ALA A 386 15.61 -15.09 7.42
C ALA A 386 16.27 -16.46 7.15
N GLY A 387 17.19 -16.54 6.18
CA GLY A 387 17.79 -17.80 5.74
C GLY A 387 16.89 -18.65 4.83
N PHE A 388 15.74 -18.11 4.41
CA PHE A 388 14.86 -18.75 3.41
C PHE A 388 15.46 -18.66 1.98
N LEU A 389 16.38 -17.73 1.75
CA LEU A 389 17.21 -17.64 0.55
C LEU A 389 18.69 -17.73 0.94
N THR A 390 19.50 -18.38 0.09
CA THR A 390 20.96 -18.21 0.11
C THR A 390 21.42 -17.36 -1.08
N ILE A 391 22.68 -16.88 -1.04
CA ILE A 391 23.26 -16.21 -2.22
C ILE A 391 23.43 -17.18 -3.38
N ASP A 392 23.67 -18.46 -3.10
CA ASP A 392 23.94 -19.45 -4.14
C ASP A 392 22.62 -19.83 -4.86
N ASP A 393 21.45 -19.77 -4.20
CA ASP A 393 20.13 -19.82 -4.87
C ASP A 393 19.90 -18.60 -5.78
N LEU A 394 20.28 -17.39 -5.33
CA LEU A 394 20.17 -16.18 -6.14
C LEU A 394 21.09 -16.20 -7.38
N MET A 395 22.11 -17.07 -7.43
CA MET A 395 22.93 -17.28 -8.63
C MET A 395 22.21 -18.10 -9.71
N GLU A 396 21.05 -18.70 -9.42
CA GLU A 396 20.18 -19.33 -10.45
C GLU A 396 19.57 -18.29 -11.40
N LEU A 397 19.56 -17.00 -11.02
CA LEU A 397 19.09 -15.88 -11.83
C LEU A 397 20.26 -15.25 -12.62
N PRO A 398 20.35 -15.39 -13.95
CA PRO A 398 21.55 -15.01 -14.71
C PRO A 398 21.94 -13.53 -14.60
N SER A 399 20.95 -12.63 -14.50
CA SER A 399 21.22 -11.20 -14.36
C SER A 399 21.60 -10.78 -12.93
N VAL A 400 21.41 -11.67 -11.95
CA VAL A 400 21.91 -11.52 -10.57
C VAL A 400 23.31 -12.11 -10.47
N GLU A 401 23.58 -13.27 -11.08
CA GLU A 401 24.94 -13.84 -11.15
C GLU A 401 25.90 -12.87 -11.84
N ALA A 402 25.55 -12.35 -13.02
CA ALA A 402 26.39 -11.39 -13.76
C ALA A 402 26.73 -10.13 -12.94
N GLN A 403 25.77 -9.64 -12.12
CA GLN A 403 26.03 -8.54 -11.20
C GLN A 403 26.94 -8.97 -10.04
N TRP A 404 26.73 -10.16 -9.47
CA TRP A 404 27.58 -10.70 -8.42
C TRP A 404 29.03 -10.86 -8.88
N ARG A 405 29.28 -11.43 -10.08
CA ARG A 405 30.62 -11.51 -10.68
C ARG A 405 31.27 -10.13 -10.84
N THR A 406 30.48 -9.12 -11.21
CA THR A 406 30.95 -7.72 -11.33
C THR A 406 31.34 -7.14 -9.95
N ILE A 407 30.63 -7.51 -8.88
CA ILE A 407 30.94 -7.12 -7.50
C ILE A 407 32.18 -7.85 -6.98
N GLU A 408 32.32 -9.16 -7.24
CA GLU A 408 33.51 -9.96 -6.91
C GLU A 408 34.79 -9.38 -7.54
N GLN A 409 34.73 -9.00 -8.82
CA GLN A 409 35.85 -8.39 -9.55
C GLN A 409 36.20 -6.97 -9.04
N ARG A 410 35.19 -6.18 -8.66
CA ARG A 410 35.37 -4.79 -8.20
C ARG A 410 35.83 -4.70 -6.73
N PHE A 411 35.50 -5.69 -5.90
CA PHE A 411 35.79 -5.70 -4.47
C PHE A 411 36.43 -7.03 -4.01
N PRO A 412 37.59 -7.41 -4.58
CA PRO A 412 38.25 -8.68 -4.25
C PRO A 412 38.56 -8.77 -2.75
N GLY A 413 38.12 -9.87 -2.12
CA GLY A 413 38.31 -10.11 -0.69
C GLY A 413 37.38 -9.35 0.26
N ALA A 414 36.37 -8.62 -0.23
CA ALA A 414 35.35 -8.06 0.64
C ALA A 414 34.45 -9.16 1.27
N PRO A 415 33.97 -9.00 2.52
CA PRO A 415 33.06 -9.96 3.14
C PRO A 415 31.75 -10.14 2.34
N ARG A 416 31.25 -11.39 2.21
CA ARG A 416 30.02 -11.69 1.44
C ARG A 416 28.81 -10.85 1.90
N GLU A 417 28.71 -10.52 3.20
CA GLU A 417 27.70 -9.58 3.76
C GLU A 417 27.74 -8.17 3.13
N ARG A 418 28.94 -7.66 2.83
CA ARG A 418 29.09 -6.35 2.17
C ARG A 418 28.82 -6.44 0.67
N MET A 419 29.15 -7.57 0.05
CA MET A 419 28.81 -7.86 -1.35
C MET A 419 27.29 -8.01 -1.54
N GLN A 420 26.57 -8.68 -0.63
CA GLN A 420 25.11 -8.74 -0.58
C GLN A 420 24.48 -7.34 -0.59
N ARG A 421 24.95 -6.44 0.30
CA ARG A 421 24.46 -5.06 0.33
C ARG A 421 24.82 -4.25 -0.92
N GLU A 422 25.89 -4.57 -1.64
CA GLU A 422 26.20 -3.94 -2.95
C GLU A 422 25.35 -4.55 -4.08
N LEU A 423 24.96 -5.83 -3.98
CA LEU A 423 24.04 -6.50 -4.92
C LEU A 423 22.67 -5.82 -4.89
N VAL A 424 22.04 -5.72 -3.72
CA VAL A 424 20.72 -5.08 -3.55
C VAL A 424 20.76 -3.62 -4.03
N ARG A 425 21.71 -2.81 -3.56
CA ARG A 425 21.84 -1.40 -3.98
C ARG A 425 22.11 -1.23 -5.48
N GLY A 426 22.88 -2.13 -6.09
CA GLY A 426 23.15 -2.11 -7.53
C GLY A 426 21.97 -2.59 -8.38
N GLN A 427 21.11 -3.46 -7.85
CA GLN A 427 19.92 -3.96 -8.54
C GLN A 427 18.82 -2.89 -8.55
N ILE A 428 18.52 -2.25 -7.41
CA ILE A 428 17.70 -1.02 -7.34
C ILE A 428 18.23 0.02 -8.34
N GLY A 429 19.54 0.27 -8.33
CA GLY A 429 20.19 1.21 -9.24
C GLY A 429 19.99 0.88 -10.73
N ARG A 430 20.02 -0.41 -11.10
CA ARG A 430 19.75 -0.87 -12.47
C ARG A 430 18.29 -0.61 -12.86
N MET A 431 17.36 -1.04 -12.01
CA MET A 431 15.92 -0.96 -12.24
C MET A 431 15.42 0.50 -12.31
N VAL A 432 15.91 1.38 -11.44
CA VAL A 432 15.61 2.83 -11.48
C VAL A 432 16.10 3.49 -12.77
N ASN A 433 17.32 3.19 -13.22
CA ASN A 433 17.85 3.77 -14.46
C ASN A 433 17.12 3.25 -15.71
N ASP A 434 16.74 1.97 -15.73
CA ASP A 434 15.92 1.37 -16.78
C ASP A 434 14.55 2.06 -16.90
N VAL A 435 13.83 2.20 -15.78
CA VAL A 435 12.53 2.91 -15.74
C VAL A 435 12.68 4.34 -16.25
N ILE A 436 13.69 5.09 -15.81
CA ILE A 436 13.90 6.48 -16.26
C ILE A 436 14.12 6.53 -17.78
N ALA A 437 14.99 5.67 -18.34
CA ALA A 437 15.28 5.65 -19.76
C ALA A 437 14.08 5.23 -20.63
N GLU A 438 13.41 4.12 -20.27
CA GLU A 438 12.22 3.63 -20.96
C GLU A 438 11.06 4.66 -20.86
N THR A 439 10.88 5.31 -19.71
CA THR A 439 9.84 6.33 -19.53
C THR A 439 10.10 7.56 -20.41
N GLN A 440 11.37 8.00 -20.54
CA GLN A 440 11.73 9.10 -21.45
C GLN A 440 11.45 8.74 -22.91
N VAL A 441 11.78 7.51 -23.35
CA VAL A 441 11.45 7.00 -24.69
C VAL A 441 9.93 6.95 -24.90
N ARG A 442 9.16 6.51 -23.89
CA ARG A 442 7.69 6.43 -23.94
C ARG A 442 7.00 7.78 -24.01
N ILE A 443 7.50 8.77 -23.27
CA ILE A 443 7.02 10.16 -23.33
C ILE A 443 7.29 10.75 -24.72
N ALA A 444 8.51 10.59 -25.24
CA ALA A 444 8.86 11.06 -26.58
C ALA A 444 8.01 10.39 -27.69
N ALA A 445 7.77 9.08 -27.59
CA ALA A 445 7.00 8.32 -28.58
C ALA A 445 5.48 8.53 -28.50
N SER A 446 4.94 8.90 -27.33
CA SER A 446 3.51 9.24 -27.16
C SER A 446 3.21 10.71 -27.44
N GLY A 447 4.22 11.59 -27.36
CA GLY A 447 4.08 13.02 -27.65
C GLY A 447 3.33 13.83 -26.60
N VAL A 448 3.06 13.28 -25.41
CA VAL A 448 2.29 13.93 -24.33
C VAL A 448 2.89 15.29 -23.93
N GLN A 449 2.05 16.34 -23.90
CA GLN A 449 2.45 17.70 -23.53
C GLN A 449 1.78 18.20 -22.24
N SER A 450 0.87 17.42 -21.67
CA SER A 450 0.12 17.75 -20.45
C SER A 450 -0.17 16.53 -19.61
N VAL A 451 -0.46 16.73 -18.32
CA VAL A 451 -0.89 15.66 -17.42
C VAL A 451 -2.27 15.09 -17.82
N GLU A 452 -3.09 15.88 -18.51
CA GLU A 452 -4.30 15.40 -19.19
C GLU A 452 -3.98 14.41 -20.32
N ASP A 453 -2.98 14.67 -21.16
CA ASP A 453 -2.56 13.73 -22.22
C ASP A 453 -2.05 12.41 -21.62
N VAL A 454 -1.32 12.47 -20.49
CA VAL A 454 -0.86 11.28 -19.75
C VAL A 454 -2.05 10.42 -19.28
N ARG A 455 -3.08 11.04 -18.70
CA ARG A 455 -4.31 10.35 -18.29
C ARG A 455 -5.08 9.75 -19.47
N ALA A 456 -5.01 10.40 -20.63
CA ALA A 456 -5.66 9.99 -21.88
C ALA A 456 -4.84 9.02 -22.76
N ALA A 457 -3.56 8.76 -22.44
CA ALA A 457 -2.61 8.07 -23.30
C ALA A 457 -2.95 6.61 -23.69
N GLY A 458 -3.94 5.99 -23.03
CA GLY A 458 -4.38 4.62 -23.29
C GLY A 458 -3.37 3.52 -22.93
N GLN A 459 -2.23 3.89 -22.34
CA GLN A 459 -1.19 2.99 -21.86
C GLN A 459 -0.44 3.59 -20.66
N THR A 460 0.13 2.73 -19.82
CA THR A 460 1.09 3.15 -18.79
C THR A 460 2.39 3.60 -19.47
N LEU A 461 2.84 4.83 -19.18
CA LEU A 461 4.04 5.45 -19.74
C LEU A 461 5.27 5.22 -18.86
N CYS A 462 5.12 5.23 -17.52
CA CYS A 462 6.21 4.86 -16.61
C CYS A 462 6.17 3.36 -16.30
N ARG A 463 7.20 2.62 -16.75
CA ARG A 463 7.38 1.17 -16.54
C ARG A 463 8.78 0.73 -16.99
N PHE A 464 9.19 -0.47 -16.57
CA PHE A 464 10.37 -1.18 -17.07
C PHE A 464 10.39 -1.42 -18.60
N SER A 465 11.59 -1.46 -19.16
CA SER A 465 11.87 -1.82 -20.56
C SER A 465 11.46 -3.27 -20.89
N PRO A 466 11.36 -3.64 -22.19
CA PRO A 466 11.01 -5.00 -22.58
C PRO A 466 11.93 -6.10 -22.04
N SER A 467 13.23 -5.84 -21.91
CA SER A 467 14.20 -6.75 -21.31
C SER A 467 14.07 -6.80 -19.78
N MET A 468 13.95 -5.63 -19.13
CA MET A 468 13.87 -5.55 -17.67
C MET A 468 12.61 -6.24 -17.13
N ARG A 469 11.48 -6.17 -17.84
CA ARG A 469 10.26 -6.93 -17.46
C ARG A 469 10.42 -8.44 -17.52
N GLU A 470 11.29 -8.97 -18.38
CA GLU A 470 11.53 -10.41 -18.44
C GLU A 470 12.48 -10.85 -17.32
N GLU A 471 13.48 -10.02 -16.97
CA GLU A 471 14.31 -10.19 -15.77
C GLU A 471 13.45 -10.14 -14.49
N GLU A 472 12.60 -9.12 -14.36
CA GLU A 472 11.60 -8.92 -13.29
C GLU A 472 10.67 -10.13 -13.17
N ARG A 473 10.04 -10.57 -14.28
CA ARG A 473 9.15 -11.74 -14.30
C ARG A 473 9.85 -13.01 -13.83
N THR A 474 11.12 -13.18 -14.22
CA THR A 474 11.95 -14.32 -13.81
C THR A 474 12.29 -14.25 -12.31
N LEU A 475 12.68 -13.07 -11.81
CA LEU A 475 12.93 -12.81 -10.39
C LEU A 475 11.66 -13.03 -9.55
N LYS A 476 10.53 -12.39 -9.89
CA LYS A 476 9.27 -12.55 -9.18
C LYS A 476 8.85 -14.02 -9.11
N LYS A 477 8.96 -14.78 -10.21
CA LYS A 477 8.69 -16.23 -10.18
C LYS A 477 9.59 -16.96 -9.18
N PHE A 478 10.90 -16.73 -9.20
CA PHE A 478 11.84 -17.31 -8.23
C PHE A 478 11.48 -16.95 -6.78
N MET A 479 11.08 -15.70 -6.52
CA MET A 479 10.67 -15.25 -5.19
C MET A 479 9.37 -15.93 -4.73
N TYR A 480 8.41 -16.19 -5.62
CA TYR A 480 7.26 -17.04 -5.28
C TYR A 480 7.69 -18.49 -4.95
N ASP A 481 8.47 -19.12 -5.84
CA ASP A 481 8.86 -20.53 -5.72
C ASP A 481 9.78 -20.80 -4.50
N ARG A 482 10.60 -19.83 -4.07
CA ARG A 482 11.57 -19.99 -2.96
C ARG A 482 11.18 -19.29 -1.66
N LEU A 483 10.58 -18.09 -1.71
CA LEU A 483 10.33 -17.25 -0.53
C LEU A 483 8.84 -17.24 -0.11
N TYR A 484 7.93 -16.86 -0.99
CA TYR A 484 6.52 -16.66 -0.61
C TYR A 484 5.78 -17.98 -0.36
N TYR A 485 6.19 -19.07 -1.02
CA TYR A 485 5.71 -20.42 -0.73
C TYR A 485 6.61 -21.20 0.26
N HIS A 486 7.51 -20.54 1.01
CA HIS A 486 8.26 -21.21 2.06
C HIS A 486 7.31 -21.76 3.14
N PRO A 487 7.45 -23.03 3.61
CA PRO A 487 6.45 -23.66 4.49
C PRO A 487 6.16 -22.89 5.79
N GLU A 488 7.17 -22.22 6.35
CA GLU A 488 7.02 -21.39 7.55
C GLU A 488 6.18 -20.13 7.30
N GLN A 489 6.35 -19.50 6.13
CA GLN A 489 5.58 -18.33 5.70
C GLN A 489 4.12 -18.70 5.45
N ILE A 490 3.86 -19.84 4.78
CA ILE A 490 2.51 -20.38 4.59
C ILE A 490 1.86 -20.65 5.95
N ALA A 491 2.56 -21.34 6.86
CA ALA A 491 2.03 -21.65 8.19
C ALA A 491 1.75 -20.39 9.03
N ALA A 492 2.60 -19.35 8.93
CA ALA A 492 2.36 -18.06 9.59
C ALA A 492 1.15 -17.33 9.00
N ALA A 493 1.00 -17.33 7.67
CA ALA A 493 -0.15 -16.77 6.99
C ALA A 493 -1.46 -17.49 7.36
N GLU A 494 -1.47 -18.83 7.47
CA GLU A 494 -2.66 -19.58 7.91
C GLU A 494 -3.07 -19.21 9.35
N ARG A 495 -2.10 -19.07 10.28
CA ARG A 495 -2.38 -18.61 11.65
C ARG A 495 -2.92 -17.18 11.67
N ALA A 496 -2.33 -16.27 10.91
CA ALA A 496 -2.75 -14.87 10.83
C ALA A 496 -4.16 -14.72 10.24
N ARG A 497 -4.43 -15.45 9.15
CA ARG A 497 -5.75 -15.53 8.51
C ARG A 497 -6.80 -16.05 9.50
N HIS A 498 -6.48 -17.09 10.27
CA HIS A 498 -7.36 -17.61 11.32
C HIS A 498 -7.67 -16.55 12.39
N VAL A 499 -6.65 -15.83 12.90
CA VAL A 499 -6.85 -14.74 13.88
C VAL A 499 -7.83 -13.70 13.34
N VAL A 500 -7.66 -13.24 12.11
CA VAL A 500 -8.51 -12.19 11.51
C VAL A 500 -9.94 -12.68 11.27
N SER A 501 -10.14 -13.90 10.76
CA SER A 501 -11.48 -14.48 10.61
C SER A 501 -12.19 -14.63 11.95
N ARG A 502 -11.50 -15.11 12.99
CA ARG A 502 -12.07 -15.29 14.35
C ARG A 502 -12.42 -13.96 15.02
N LEU A 503 -11.62 -12.92 14.82
CA LEU A 503 -11.96 -11.56 15.27
C LEU A 503 -13.24 -11.05 14.58
N PHE A 504 -13.38 -11.25 13.26
CA PHE A 504 -14.60 -10.87 12.52
C PHE A 504 -15.84 -11.62 13.04
N GLU A 505 -15.74 -12.94 13.21
CA GLU A 505 -16.82 -13.76 13.80
C GLU A 505 -17.23 -13.24 15.19
N ALA A 506 -16.26 -12.96 16.07
CA ALA A 506 -16.52 -12.47 17.42
C ALA A 506 -17.20 -11.09 17.43
N TYR A 507 -16.66 -10.10 16.71
CA TYR A 507 -17.26 -8.76 16.65
C TYR A 507 -18.60 -8.71 15.91
N ARG A 508 -18.88 -9.67 15.02
CA ARG A 508 -20.19 -9.79 14.37
C ARG A 508 -21.24 -10.38 15.33
N ALA A 509 -20.85 -11.35 16.16
CA ALA A 509 -21.70 -11.96 17.18
C ALA A 509 -21.95 -11.04 18.38
N ASP A 510 -20.89 -10.43 18.94
CA ASP A 510 -20.93 -9.42 19.99
C ASP A 510 -20.17 -8.15 19.58
N PRO A 511 -20.88 -7.14 19.02
CA PRO A 511 -20.27 -5.86 18.67
C PRO A 511 -19.76 -5.06 19.88
N ALA A 512 -20.21 -5.33 21.11
CA ALA A 512 -19.74 -4.63 22.31
C ALA A 512 -18.31 -5.04 22.72
N ALA A 513 -17.77 -6.11 22.11
CA ALA A 513 -16.36 -6.50 22.25
C ALA A 513 -15.37 -5.59 21.48
N MET A 514 -15.87 -4.76 20.56
CA MET A 514 -15.11 -3.67 19.92
C MET A 514 -14.86 -2.51 20.90
N SER A 515 -14.14 -1.47 20.48
CA SER A 515 -14.09 -0.22 21.28
C SER A 515 -15.43 0.52 21.24
N GLU A 516 -15.76 1.22 22.33
CA GLU A 516 -17.04 1.92 22.54
C GLU A 516 -17.43 2.82 21.35
N ASP A 517 -16.50 3.66 20.87
CA ASP A 517 -16.71 4.53 19.71
C ASP A 517 -17.04 3.79 18.39
N TRP A 518 -16.69 2.52 18.27
CA TRP A 518 -17.01 1.69 17.10
C TRP A 518 -18.28 0.87 17.31
N ALA A 519 -18.53 0.36 18.52
CA ALA A 519 -19.79 -0.29 18.87
C ALA A 519 -20.98 0.69 18.77
N ALA A 520 -20.82 1.92 19.27
CA ALA A 520 -21.86 2.96 19.28
C ALA A 520 -22.21 3.54 17.89
N ARG A 521 -21.35 3.32 16.88
CA ARG A 521 -21.56 3.75 15.48
C ARG A 521 -21.89 2.58 14.54
N LEU A 522 -22.15 1.39 15.06
CA LEU A 522 -22.45 0.20 14.26
C LEU A 522 -23.76 0.39 13.44
N PRO A 523 -23.75 0.21 12.10
CA PRO A 523 -24.97 0.18 11.31
C PRO A 523 -25.87 -0.99 11.69
N GLU A 524 -27.19 -0.77 11.72
CA GLU A 524 -28.17 -1.82 12.07
C GLU A 524 -28.23 -2.96 11.04
N SER A 525 -28.05 -2.64 9.76
CA SER A 525 -28.32 -3.51 8.62
C SER A 525 -27.07 -3.97 7.86
N GLU A 526 -27.14 -5.17 7.29
CA GLU A 526 -26.18 -5.65 6.30
C GLU A 526 -26.44 -4.96 4.94
N PRO A 527 -25.41 -4.73 4.10
CA PRO A 527 -24.00 -5.09 4.31
C PRO A 527 -23.19 -4.08 5.13
N ALA A 528 -23.78 -2.93 5.51
CA ALA A 528 -23.07 -1.86 6.20
C ALA A 528 -22.50 -2.30 7.55
N ARG A 529 -23.24 -3.12 8.31
CA ARG A 529 -22.80 -3.70 9.59
C ARG A 529 -21.50 -4.51 9.44
N SER A 530 -21.45 -5.46 8.51
CA SER A 530 -20.24 -6.26 8.25
C SER A 530 -19.07 -5.41 7.74
N ARG A 531 -19.33 -4.43 6.88
CA ARG A 531 -18.30 -3.50 6.37
C ARG A 531 -17.66 -2.67 7.50
N HIS A 532 -18.47 -2.14 8.41
CA HIS A 532 -17.99 -1.37 9.58
C HIS A 532 -17.11 -2.21 10.52
N ILE A 533 -17.40 -3.50 10.67
CA ILE A 533 -16.55 -4.44 11.44
C ILE A 533 -15.20 -4.67 10.72
N ALA A 534 -15.19 -4.76 9.40
CA ALA A 534 -13.95 -4.86 8.62
C ALA A 534 -13.14 -3.54 8.59
N ASP A 535 -13.81 -2.38 8.58
CA ASP A 535 -13.19 -1.06 8.75
C ASP A 535 -12.48 -0.99 10.14
N PHE A 536 -13.09 -1.53 11.20
CA PHE A 536 -12.47 -1.63 12.53
C PHE A 536 -11.26 -2.57 12.55
N ILE A 537 -11.38 -3.77 11.99
CA ILE A 537 -10.32 -4.79 11.99
C ILE A 537 -9.13 -4.38 11.12
N SER A 538 -9.37 -3.88 9.91
CA SER A 538 -8.28 -3.39 9.03
C SER A 538 -7.54 -2.18 9.64
N GLY A 539 -8.24 -1.40 10.47
CA GLY A 539 -7.64 -0.33 11.27
C GLY A 539 -6.71 -0.80 12.40
N MET A 540 -6.65 -2.09 12.75
CA MET A 540 -5.78 -2.61 13.81
C MET A 540 -4.30 -2.68 13.40
N THR A 541 -3.40 -2.73 14.38
CA THR A 541 -2.02 -3.21 14.20
C THR A 541 -1.96 -4.71 14.51
N ASP A 542 -0.95 -5.41 14.00
CA ASP A 542 -0.82 -6.88 14.12
C ASP A 542 -0.86 -7.33 15.58
N ARG A 543 -0.05 -6.66 16.41
CA ARG A 543 -0.03 -6.86 17.86
C ARG A 543 -1.36 -6.54 18.53
N TYR A 544 -2.07 -5.49 18.11
CA TYR A 544 -3.38 -5.18 18.70
C TYR A 544 -4.43 -6.24 18.31
N ALA A 545 -4.38 -6.77 17.08
CA ALA A 545 -5.22 -7.89 16.67
C ALA A 545 -4.89 -9.15 17.48
N ALA A 546 -3.61 -9.49 17.68
CA ALA A 546 -3.17 -10.62 18.49
C ALA A 546 -3.57 -10.47 19.98
N ASP A 547 -3.43 -9.29 20.57
CA ASP A 547 -3.83 -9.01 21.97
C ASP A 547 -5.36 -8.97 22.13
N CYS A 548 -6.12 -8.53 21.11
CA CYS A 548 -7.59 -8.66 21.08
C CYS A 548 -8.03 -10.12 20.96
N TYR A 549 -7.39 -10.92 20.11
CA TYR A 549 -7.66 -12.36 20.00
C TYR A 549 -7.44 -13.07 21.34
N ALA A 550 -6.28 -12.82 21.98
CA ALA A 550 -5.96 -13.38 23.28
C ALA A 550 -6.95 -12.96 24.39
N ARG A 551 -7.48 -11.73 24.34
CA ARG A 551 -8.51 -11.25 25.26
C ARG A 551 -9.86 -11.96 25.05
N LEU A 552 -10.23 -12.28 23.81
CA LEU A 552 -11.55 -12.84 23.47
C LEU A 552 -11.61 -14.36 23.57
N PHE A 553 -10.51 -15.06 23.30
CA PHE A 553 -10.46 -16.52 23.29
C PHE A 553 -9.64 -17.13 24.43
N GLY A 554 -8.88 -16.32 25.17
CA GLY A 554 -7.98 -16.78 26.25
C GLY A 554 -6.67 -17.40 25.75
N GLU A 555 -6.49 -17.52 24.43
CA GLU A 555 -5.37 -18.18 23.77
C GLU A 555 -4.44 -17.17 23.10
N VAL A 556 -3.13 -17.30 23.32
CA VAL A 556 -2.13 -16.47 22.64
C VAL A 556 -1.84 -17.10 21.26
N PRO A 557 -1.97 -16.35 20.15
CA PRO A 557 -1.65 -16.91 18.84
C PRO A 557 -0.15 -17.12 18.69
N GLU A 558 0.27 -18.38 18.58
CA GLU A 558 1.68 -18.77 18.50
C GLU A 558 2.36 -18.23 17.25
N GLY A 559 3.59 -17.73 17.40
CA GLY A 559 4.39 -17.17 16.30
C GLY A 559 3.73 -15.99 15.57
N LEU A 560 2.89 -15.19 16.25
CA LEU A 560 2.28 -13.95 15.73
C LEU A 560 2.50 -12.71 16.64
N ARG A 561 3.44 -12.77 17.59
CA ARG A 561 3.57 -11.75 18.68
C ARG A 561 4.81 -10.86 18.65
N ASN A 562 5.68 -11.01 17.66
CA ASN A 562 6.99 -10.35 17.58
C ASN A 562 6.95 -8.99 16.80
N VAL A 563 5.94 -8.13 17.04
CA VAL A 563 5.65 -6.88 16.26
C VAL A 563 5.21 -5.70 17.16
#